data_AF-A0A7X5WNJ1-F1
#
_entry.id   AF-A0A7X5WNJ1-F1
#
_cell.length_a   1.000
_cell.length_b   1.000
_cell.length_c   1.000
_cell.angle_alpha   90.00
_cell.angle_beta   90.00
_cell.angle_gamma   90.00
#
_symmetry.space_group_name_H-M   'P 1'
#
loop_
_entity.id
_entity.type
_entity.pdbx_description
1 polymer ?
#
loop_
_entity_poly.entity_id
_entity_poly.type
_entity_poly.pdbx_seq_one_letter_code
_entity_poly.pdbx_strand_id
1 'polypeptide(L)' 'LAVADRITVLRNGRVAGSADPANATQQSLANLMVGRDVVFTVEKGEATPGEPVMRVTRLGVD' A
#
# COMPACT_ATOMS: atom_id res chain seq x y z
N LEU A 1 13.47 0.76 7.29
CA LEU A 1 12.76 0.53 8.57
C LEU A 1 13.57 1.05 9.75
N ALA A 2 14.14 2.26 9.64
CA ALA A 2 15.32 2.63 10.43
C ALA A 2 15.11 3.83 11.39
N VAL A 3 13.86 4.26 11.61
CA VAL A 3 13.55 5.47 12.41
C VAL A 3 12.78 5.15 13.69
N ALA A 4 12.16 3.97 13.77
CA ALA A 4 11.39 3.56 14.95
C ALA A 4 12.18 2.54 15.76
N ASP A 5 11.95 2.49 17.08
CA ASP A 5 12.45 1.43 17.97
C ASP A 5 11.49 0.23 18.04
N ARG A 6 10.19 0.47 17.80
CA ARG A 6 9.15 -0.55 17.78
C ARG A 6 8.02 -0.13 16.86
N ILE A 7 7.46 -1.11 16.15
CA ILE A 7 6.34 -0.90 15.23
C ILE A 7 5.13 -1.67 15.76
N THR A 8 3.98 -1.02 15.89
CA THR A 8 2.69 -1.65 16.19
C THR A 8 1.71 -1.31 15.08
N VAL A 9 1.13 -2.35 14.47
CA VAL A 9 0.19 -2.19 13.37
C VAL A 9 -1.24 -2.27 13.91
N LEU A 10 -2.01 -1.22 13.67
CA LEU A 10 -3.44 -1.17 13.97
C LEU A 10 -4.25 -1.50 12.70
N ARG A 11 -5.28 -2.33 12.84
CA ARG A 11 -6.25 -2.64 11.78
C ARG A 11 -7.64 -2.76 12.39
N ASN A 12 -8.63 -2.11 11.79
CA ASN A 12 -10.02 -2.13 12.26
C ASN A 12 -10.17 -1.78 13.76
N GLY A 13 -9.42 -0.76 14.21
CA GLY A 13 -9.46 -0.28 15.60
C GLY A 13 -8.81 -1.21 16.62
N ARG A 14 -8.09 -2.26 16.20
CA ARG A 14 -7.43 -3.23 17.08
C ARG A 14 -5.98 -3.44 16.67
N VAL A 15 -5.17 -3.91 17.61
CA VAL A 15 -3.78 -4.30 17.32
C VAL A 15 -3.79 -5.56 16.45
N ALA A 16 -3.26 -5.44 15.24
CA ALA A 16 -3.10 -6.54 14.29
C ALA A 16 -1.77 -7.28 14.49
N GLY A 17 -0.77 -6.59 15.04
CA GLY A 17 0.54 -7.17 15.35
C GLY A 17 1.55 -6.10 15.73
N SER A 18 2.74 -6.54 16.11
CA SER A 18 3.91 -5.68 16.33
C SER A 18 5.14 -6.29 15.67
N ALA A 19 6.10 -5.45 15.31
CA ALA A 19 7.33 -5.86 14.67
C ALA A 19 8.52 -5.08 15.23
N ASP A 20 9.64 -5.76 15.31
CA ASP A 20 10.95 -5.15 15.54
C ASP A 20 11.45 -4.56 14.21
N PRO A 21 11.70 -3.25 14.14
CA PRO A 21 12.23 -2.59 12.94
C PRO A 21 13.50 -3.25 12.37
N ALA A 22 14.34 -3.86 13.21
CA ALA A 22 15.57 -4.54 12.77
C ALA A 22 15.29 -5.81 11.94
N ASN A 23 14.14 -6.44 12.18
CA ASN A 23 13.75 -7.72 11.58
C ASN A 23 12.54 -7.60 10.65
N ALA A 24 11.85 -6.45 10.68
CA ALA A 24 10.69 -6.19 9.85
C ALA A 24 11.10 -6.06 8.38
N THR A 25 10.17 -6.44 7.51
CA THR A 25 10.27 -6.18 6.07
C THR A 25 9.04 -5.39 5.64
N GLN A 26 9.13 -4.72 4.50
CA GLN A 26 7.98 -4.02 3.93
C GLN A 26 6.81 -5.01 3.68
N GLN A 27 7.14 -6.24 3.28
CA GLN A 27 6.20 -7.34 3.11
C GLN A 27 5.49 -7.73 4.41
N SER A 28 6.24 -7.99 5.48
CA SER A 28 5.62 -8.45 6.73
C SER A 28 4.71 -7.39 7.34
N LEU A 29 5.10 -6.11 7.25
CA LEU A 29 4.26 -5.01 7.70
C LEU A 29 3.02 -4.82 6.83
N ALA A 30 3.14 -4.89 5.51
CA ALA A 30 2.00 -4.79 4.59
C ALA A 30 0.99 -5.92 4.83
N ASN A 31 1.47 -7.15 5.07
CA ASN A 31 0.62 -8.28 5.44
C ASN A 31 -0.16 -8.01 6.74
N LEU A 32 0.48 -7.42 7.76
CA LEU A 32 -0.20 -7.03 9.00
C LEU A 32 -1.25 -5.93 8.76
N MET A 33 -0.95 -4.96 7.89
CA MET A 33 -1.85 -3.85 7.56
C MET A 33 -3.10 -4.31 6.80
N VAL A 34 -2.95 -5.22 5.83
CA VAL A 34 -4.04 -5.66 4.94
C VAL A 34 -4.73 -6.94 5.45
N GLY A 35 -4.05 -7.76 6.25
CA GLY A 35 -4.58 -9.00 6.81
C GLY A 35 -4.55 -10.20 5.86
N ARG A 36 -3.77 -10.11 4.78
CA ARG A 36 -3.52 -11.17 3.80
C ARG A 36 -2.15 -10.95 3.17
N ASP A 37 -1.64 -11.96 2.47
CA ASP A 37 -0.41 -11.81 1.71
C ASP A 37 -0.55 -10.75 0.61
N VAL A 38 0.40 -9.82 0.61
CA VAL A 38 0.47 -8.71 -0.34
C VAL A 38 1.44 -9.07 -1.46
N VAL A 39 0.99 -9.06 -2.70
CA VAL A 39 1.91 -9.17 -3.83
C VAL A 39 2.22 -7.74 -4.30
N PHE A 40 3.47 -7.30 -4.16
CA PHE A 40 3.88 -5.96 -4.59
C PHE A 40 4.03 -5.83 -6.11
N THR A 41 4.23 -6.96 -6.78
CA THR A 41 4.34 -7.01 -8.24
C THR A 41 3.03 -7.49 -8.83
N VAL A 42 2.48 -6.71 -9.74
CA VAL A 42 1.35 -7.14 -10.57
C VAL A 42 1.88 -7.32 -11.97
N GLU A 43 1.76 -8.53 -12.53
CA GLU A 43 1.97 -8.72 -13.96
C GLU A 43 0.83 -8.02 -14.70
N LYS A 44 1.17 -6.90 -15.33
CA LYS A 44 0.24 -6.17 -16.18
C LYS A 44 0.58 -6.49 -17.63
N GLY A 45 -0.38 -7.05 -18.35
CA GLY A 45 -0.31 -7.13 -19.80
C GLY A 45 -0.37 -5.74 -20.43
N GLU A 46 -0.24 -5.68 -21.76
CA GLU A 46 -0.46 -4.44 -22.50
C GLU A 46 -1.85 -3.89 -22.20
N ALA A 47 -1.91 -2.61 -21.87
CA ALA A 47 -3.19 -1.95 -21.65
C ALA A 47 -3.92 -1.80 -22.99
N THR A 48 -5.21 -2.16 -23.02
CA THR A 48 -6.14 -1.86 -24.12
C THR A 48 -7.27 -0.95 -23.62
N PRO A 49 -7.00 0.33 -23.33
CA PRO A 49 -8.03 1.25 -22.88
C PRO A 49 -9.15 1.37 -23.91
N GLY A 50 -10.39 1.42 -23.45
CA GLY A 50 -11.54 1.74 -24.30
C GLY A 50 -11.61 3.22 -24.65
N GLU A 51 -12.72 3.60 -25.30
CA GLU A 51 -12.99 4.99 -25.63
C GLU A 51 -12.99 5.88 -24.36
N PRO A 52 -12.32 7.05 -24.40
CA PRO A 52 -12.34 7.97 -23.27
C PRO A 52 -13.77 8.41 -22.91
N VAL A 53 -14.21 8.09 -21.69
CA VAL A 53 -15.53 8.50 -21.18
C VAL A 53 -15.55 9.94 -20.68
N MET A 54 -14.38 10.52 -20.38
CA MET A 54 -14.24 11.89 -19.91
C MET A 54 -12.87 12.45 -20.32
N ARG A 55 -12.86 13.69 -20.81
CA ARG A 55 -11.63 14.43 -21.12
C ARG A 55 -11.71 15.83 -20.50
N VAL A 56 -10.82 16.11 -19.56
CA VAL A 56 -10.69 17.44 -18.97
C VAL A 56 -9.61 18.21 -19.73
N THR A 57 -9.93 19.44 -20.12
CA THR A 57 -8.96 20.38 -20.71
C THR A 57 -9.02 21.68 -19.92
N ARG A 58 -7.87 22.34 -19.74
CA ARG A 58 -7.72 23.61 -18.99
C ARG A 58 -8.22 23.55 -17.54
N LEU A 59 -7.79 22.54 -16.77
CA LEU A 59 -7.98 22.54 -15.32
C LEU A 59 -6.96 23.49 -14.67
N GLY A 60 -7.45 24.49 -13.93
CA GLY A 60 -6.62 25.45 -13.20
C GLY A 60 -7.24 25.78 -11.84
N VAL A 61 -6.42 26.33 -10.96
CA VAL A 61 -6.81 26.89 -9.65
C VAL A 61 -6.24 28.32 -9.59
N ASP A 62 -7.00 29.23 -8.96
CA ASP A 62 -6.60 30.62 -8.73
C ASP A 62 -5.46 30.74 -7.69
#